data_AF-A0A3M5H0P0-F1
#
_entry.id   AF-A0A3M5H0P0-F1
#
_cell.length_a   1.000
_cell.length_b   1.000
_cell.length_c   1.000
_cell.angle_alpha   90.00
_cell.angle_beta   90.00
_cell.angle_gamma   90.00
#
_symmetry.space_group_name_H-M   'P 1'
#
loop_
_entity.id
_entity.type
_entity.pdbx_description
1 polymer ?
#
loop_
_entity_poly.entity_id
_entity_poly.type
_entity_poly.pdbx_seq_one_letter_code
_entity_poly.pdbx_strand_id
1 'polypeptide(L)'
;NYAACPFVGCGHSAVKAVMQTLLANYLGVGSFSRGEKVDEMPDLINLPIRHQLSALHQAITTSEPLIALTRQIDVIEEARKRWVLASQRLRLIKRAAAAIQQLTRLPQLVEYQVQGLIQLLETRTTPWLDLIYRPHYNGGPRYLGLDPARSQGVGLYAGLGAVRLQAHEIMNSSHLRACVWAFVFSLWERIRERSGALEALQLDDPQTFFDPINTENLAAAVPALVKAGMAIIITSNDNRFIAAVKDKLPRSSSAIPSWTMLQIADFFANGVFAAATNAGQFVLMQFVDDFDAG
;
A
#
# COMPACT_ATOMS: atom_id res chain seq x y z
N ASN A 1 133.93 34.46 -25.10
CA ASN A 1 133.79 33.68 -23.86
C ASN A 1 132.35 33.62 -23.45
N TYR A 2 131.90 32.39 -23.19
CA TYR A 2 130.51 31.91 -23.10
C TYR A 2 129.68 32.49 -21.94
N ALA A 3 128.38 32.61 -22.16
CA ALA A 3 127.34 32.87 -21.15
C ALA A 3 126.17 31.88 -21.31
N ALA A 4 125.75 31.25 -20.20
CA ALA A 4 124.52 30.46 -19.96
C ALA A 4 124.65 29.86 -18.53
N CYS A 5 123.66 29.67 -17.65
CA CYS A 5 122.20 29.84 -17.58
C CYS A 5 121.76 29.75 -16.08
N PRO A 6 120.55 30.18 -15.68
CA PRO A 6 120.00 30.04 -14.32
C PRO A 6 118.82 29.03 -14.23
N PHE A 7 118.59 28.38 -13.07
CA PHE A 7 117.34 27.66 -12.76
C PHE A 7 117.16 27.40 -11.25
N VAL A 8 116.16 27.99 -10.60
CA VAL A 8 115.56 27.49 -9.33
C VAL A 8 114.07 27.87 -9.27
N GLY A 9 113.18 26.87 -9.26
CA GLY A 9 111.73 27.05 -9.08
C GLY A 9 110.95 25.74 -9.35
N CYS A 10 110.98 24.77 -8.44
CA CYS A 10 110.36 23.44 -8.66
C CYS A 10 109.51 22.86 -7.50
N GLY A 11 109.39 23.51 -6.33
CA GLY A 11 108.72 22.89 -5.16
C GLY A 11 107.18 23.04 -5.10
N HIS A 12 106.64 24.18 -5.54
CA HIS A 12 105.22 24.53 -5.31
C HIS A 12 104.26 23.98 -6.39
N SER A 13 104.78 23.63 -7.58
CA SER A 13 103.95 23.08 -8.66
C SER A 13 103.63 21.60 -8.46
N ALA A 14 104.54 20.83 -7.84
CA ALA A 14 104.40 19.39 -7.65
C ALA A 14 103.27 19.03 -6.67
N VAL A 15 103.18 19.71 -5.52
CA VAL A 15 102.12 19.45 -4.52
C VAL A 15 100.74 19.83 -5.05
N LYS A 16 100.65 20.92 -5.82
CA LYS A 16 99.41 21.36 -6.44
C LYS A 16 98.93 20.37 -7.51
N ALA A 17 99.86 19.79 -8.27
CA ALA A 17 99.56 18.75 -9.25
C ALA A 17 99.07 17.44 -8.60
N VAL A 18 99.67 17.03 -7.47
CA VAL A 18 99.25 15.82 -6.71
C VAL A 18 97.87 16.02 -6.06
N MET A 19 97.63 17.19 -5.48
CA MET A 19 96.31 17.53 -4.90
C MET A 19 95.22 17.62 -5.98
N GLN A 20 95.55 18.16 -7.16
CA GLN A 20 94.64 18.20 -8.30
C GLN A 20 94.34 16.82 -8.86
N THR A 21 95.31 15.90 -8.88
CA THR A 21 95.09 14.51 -9.31
C THR A 21 94.27 13.71 -8.30
N LEU A 22 94.48 13.91 -7.00
CA LEU A 22 93.63 13.31 -5.96
C LEU A 22 92.18 13.84 -6.00
N LEU A 23 92.00 15.15 -6.15
CA LEU A 23 90.67 15.75 -6.30
C LEU A 23 90.00 15.31 -7.60
N ALA A 24 90.76 15.17 -8.69
CA ALA A 24 90.29 14.60 -9.96
C ALA A 24 89.83 13.15 -9.81
N ASN A 25 90.53 12.34 -9.01
CA ASN A 25 90.17 10.95 -8.78
C ASN A 25 88.94 10.79 -7.86
N TYR A 26 88.76 11.68 -6.88
CA TYR A 26 87.60 11.63 -5.96
C TYR A 26 86.35 12.34 -6.51
N LEU A 27 86.51 13.40 -7.30
CA LEU A 27 85.40 14.22 -7.84
C LEU A 27 85.15 14.00 -9.34
N GLY A 28 86.07 13.41 -10.09
CA GLY A 28 86.02 13.26 -11.55
C GLY A 28 86.51 14.51 -12.31
N VAL A 29 86.92 14.33 -13.58
CA VAL A 29 87.39 15.41 -14.48
C VAL A 29 86.45 15.49 -15.69
N GLY A 30 85.55 16.48 -15.70
CA GLY A 30 84.65 16.70 -16.83
C GLY A 30 83.55 17.72 -16.57
N SER A 31 83.10 18.39 -17.62
CA SER A 31 81.89 19.23 -17.64
C SER A 31 80.65 18.36 -17.81
N PHE A 32 79.59 18.64 -17.05
CA PHE A 32 78.38 17.82 -16.98
C PHE A 32 77.49 18.06 -18.21
N SER A 33 77.28 17.03 -19.03
CA SER A 33 76.18 17.00 -20.01
C SER A 33 74.99 16.30 -19.37
N ARG A 34 73.97 17.07 -18.98
CA ARG A 34 72.70 16.55 -18.45
C ARG A 34 72.05 15.67 -19.52
N GLY A 35 72.11 14.35 -19.39
CA GLY A 35 71.33 13.42 -20.23
C GLY A 35 72.00 12.11 -20.66
N GLU A 36 73.22 11.78 -20.23
CA GLU A 36 73.86 10.51 -20.61
C GLU A 36 73.25 9.33 -19.83
N LYS A 37 72.58 8.42 -20.54
CA LYS A 37 72.01 7.19 -19.96
C LYS A 37 73.13 6.19 -19.73
N VAL A 38 73.39 5.86 -18.47
CA VAL A 38 74.28 4.75 -18.09
C VAL A 38 73.40 3.50 -18.02
N ASP A 39 73.58 2.59 -18.97
CA ASP A 39 72.70 1.41 -19.22
C ASP A 39 73.08 0.15 -18.43
N GLU A 40 74.14 0.19 -17.62
CA GLU A 40 74.57 -0.92 -16.77
C GLU A 40 74.68 -0.44 -15.32
N MET A 41 74.13 -1.19 -14.36
CA MET A 41 74.34 -0.94 -12.92
C MET A 41 75.83 -1.14 -12.63
N PRO A 42 76.62 -0.08 -12.44
CA PRO A 42 78.02 -0.25 -12.10
C PRO A 42 78.14 -0.47 -10.58
N ASP A 43 79.15 -1.22 -10.16
CA ASP A 43 79.50 -1.35 -8.74
C ASP A 43 79.77 0.04 -8.14
N LEU A 44 78.77 0.57 -7.42
CA LEU A 44 78.76 1.95 -6.94
C LEU A 44 79.97 2.28 -6.06
N ILE A 45 80.54 1.28 -5.37
CA ILE A 45 81.57 1.45 -4.34
C ILE A 45 82.91 1.97 -4.92
N ASN A 46 83.19 1.71 -6.20
CA ASN A 46 84.49 2.05 -6.82
C ASN A 46 84.44 3.30 -7.73
N LEU A 47 83.29 3.97 -7.83
CA LEU A 47 83.13 5.18 -8.64
C LEU A 47 83.39 6.45 -7.81
N PRO A 48 83.88 7.54 -8.43
CA PRO A 48 84.00 8.83 -7.75
C PRO A 48 82.64 9.28 -7.19
N ILE A 49 82.67 9.95 -6.04
CA ILE A 49 81.47 10.29 -5.24
C ILE A 49 80.44 11.06 -6.07
N ARG A 50 80.89 11.87 -7.05
CA ARG A 50 79.98 12.59 -7.97
C ARG A 50 79.13 11.67 -8.85
N HIS A 51 79.70 10.58 -9.35
CA HIS A 51 78.96 9.61 -10.17
C HIS A 51 77.99 8.77 -9.32
N GLN A 52 78.35 8.47 -8.07
CA GLN A 52 77.43 7.84 -7.12
C GLN A 52 76.22 8.76 -6.85
N LEU A 53 76.46 10.06 -6.67
CA LEU A 53 75.42 11.04 -6.38
C LEU A 53 74.52 11.31 -7.60
N SER A 54 75.07 11.30 -8.82
CA SER A 54 74.26 11.38 -10.04
C SER A 54 73.43 10.13 -10.29
N ALA A 55 73.99 8.93 -10.04
CA ALA A 55 73.25 7.68 -10.14
C ALA A 55 72.09 7.62 -9.12
N LEU A 56 72.34 8.10 -7.90
CA LEU A 56 71.31 8.17 -6.85
C LEU A 56 70.25 9.23 -7.17
N HIS A 57 70.64 10.39 -7.71
CA HIS A 57 69.71 11.40 -8.21
C HIS A 57 68.88 10.90 -9.41
N GLN A 58 69.48 10.10 -10.28
CA GLN A 58 68.83 9.48 -11.43
C GLN A 58 67.86 8.37 -11.00
N ALA A 59 68.21 7.58 -9.98
CA ALA A 59 67.33 6.61 -9.34
C ALA A 59 66.13 7.29 -8.64
N ILE A 60 66.35 8.44 -7.99
CA ILE A 60 65.28 9.24 -7.37
C ILE A 60 64.35 9.83 -8.45
N THR A 61 64.90 10.40 -9.52
CA THR A 61 64.09 10.96 -10.61
C THR A 61 63.36 9.90 -11.43
N THR A 62 63.92 8.69 -11.58
CA THR A 62 63.18 7.54 -12.16
C THR A 62 62.14 6.95 -11.22
N SER A 63 62.22 7.21 -9.91
CA SER A 63 61.19 6.81 -8.93
C SER A 63 59.97 7.75 -8.89
N GLU A 64 60.11 9.01 -9.32
CA GLU A 64 59.01 9.98 -9.41
C GLU A 64 57.83 9.55 -10.31
N PRO A 65 58.04 9.02 -11.53
CA PRO A 65 56.95 8.49 -12.35
C PRO A 65 56.29 7.25 -11.71
N LEU A 66 57.05 6.45 -10.93
CA LEU A 66 56.48 5.32 -10.19
C LEU A 66 55.54 5.80 -9.07
N ILE A 67 55.94 6.82 -8.32
CA ILE A 67 55.10 7.45 -7.28
C ILE A 67 53.83 8.05 -7.89
N ALA A 68 53.95 8.70 -9.06
CA ALA A 68 52.80 9.23 -9.78
C ALA A 68 51.83 8.12 -10.24
N LEU A 69 52.36 6.99 -10.73
CA LEU A 69 51.57 5.82 -11.08
C LEU A 69 50.83 5.24 -9.88
N THR A 70 51.49 5.12 -8.71
CA THR A 70 50.86 4.61 -7.49
C THR A 70 49.67 5.49 -7.07
N ARG A 71 49.84 6.82 -7.10
CA ARG A 71 48.74 7.76 -6.82
C ARG A 71 47.58 7.62 -7.79
N GLN A 72 47.86 7.41 -9.09
CA GLN A 72 46.80 7.19 -10.08
C GLN A 72 46.07 5.87 -9.83
N ILE A 73 46.78 4.81 -9.43
CA ILE A 73 46.20 3.53 -9.04
C ILE A 73 45.28 3.71 -7.82
N ASP A 74 45.70 4.47 -6.80
CA ASP A 74 44.88 4.75 -5.62
C ASP A 74 43.56 5.47 -5.99
N VAL A 75 43.63 6.49 -6.86
CA VAL A 75 42.44 7.21 -7.35
C VAL A 75 41.50 6.29 -8.12
N ILE A 76 42.04 5.40 -8.96
CA ILE A 76 41.25 4.40 -9.70
C ILE A 76 40.62 3.41 -8.73
N GLU A 77 41.32 3.00 -7.68
CA GLU A 77 40.79 2.06 -6.69
C GLU A 77 39.65 2.67 -5.87
N GLU A 78 39.77 3.94 -5.47
CA GLU A 78 38.67 4.68 -4.84
C GLU A 78 37.47 4.84 -5.77
N ALA A 79 37.71 5.15 -7.05
CA ALA A 79 36.65 5.24 -8.04
C ALA A 79 35.95 3.89 -8.25
N ARG A 80 36.70 2.78 -8.26
CA ARG A 80 36.17 1.42 -8.31
C ARG A 80 35.32 1.11 -7.08
N LYS A 81 35.78 1.42 -5.87
CA LYS A 81 35.02 1.21 -4.62
C LYS A 81 33.68 1.96 -4.66
N ARG A 82 33.70 3.23 -5.09
CA ARG A 82 32.48 4.04 -5.28
C ARG A 82 31.55 3.42 -6.32
N TRP A 83 32.09 2.98 -7.45
CA TRP A 83 31.30 2.33 -8.52
C TRP A 83 30.66 1.02 -8.06
N VAL A 84 31.37 0.19 -7.28
CA VAL A 84 30.84 -1.07 -6.74
C VAL A 84 29.67 -0.80 -5.79
N LEU A 85 29.81 0.16 -4.87
CA LEU A 85 28.73 0.56 -3.96
C LEU A 85 27.50 1.09 -4.71
N ALA A 86 27.71 1.97 -5.68
CA ALA A 86 26.63 2.49 -6.53
C ALA A 86 25.94 1.37 -7.33
N SER A 87 26.73 0.42 -7.85
CA SER A 87 26.22 -0.73 -8.61
C SER A 87 25.38 -1.67 -7.75
N GLN A 88 25.81 -1.91 -6.51
CA GLN A 88 25.03 -2.69 -5.54
C GLN A 88 23.71 -1.98 -5.20
N ARG A 89 23.75 -0.66 -4.96
CA ARG A 89 22.54 0.14 -4.71
C ARG A 89 21.58 0.09 -5.90
N LEU A 90 22.08 0.21 -7.12
CA LEU A 90 21.27 0.09 -8.34
C LEU A 90 20.62 -1.30 -8.45
N ARG A 91 21.35 -2.37 -8.10
CA ARG A 91 20.81 -3.73 -8.11
C ARG A 91 19.66 -3.90 -7.11
N LEU A 92 19.80 -3.33 -5.91
CA LEU A 92 18.73 -3.32 -4.90
C LEU A 92 17.51 -2.52 -5.36
N ILE A 93 17.72 -1.32 -5.94
CA ILE A 93 16.63 -0.50 -6.49
C ILE A 93 15.90 -1.23 -7.62
N LYS A 94 16.63 -1.89 -8.53
CA LYS A 94 16.02 -2.69 -9.61
C LYS A 94 15.17 -3.84 -9.05
N ARG A 95 15.65 -4.53 -8.01
CA ARG A 95 14.88 -5.59 -7.34
C ARG A 95 13.63 -5.04 -6.67
N ALA A 96 13.74 -3.91 -5.97
CA ALA A 96 12.60 -3.24 -5.34
C ALA A 96 11.57 -2.77 -6.38
N ALA A 97 12.03 -2.16 -7.48
CA ALA A 97 11.18 -1.72 -8.58
C ALA A 97 10.41 -2.89 -9.20
N ALA A 98 11.07 -4.04 -9.44
CA ALA A 98 10.41 -5.24 -9.95
C ALA A 98 9.33 -5.79 -8.98
N ALA A 99 9.57 -5.73 -7.67
CA ALA A 99 8.58 -6.13 -6.67
C ALA A 99 7.38 -5.16 -6.62
N ILE A 100 7.64 -3.85 -6.64
CA ILE A 100 6.60 -2.81 -6.64
C ILE A 100 5.77 -2.87 -7.93
N GLN A 101 6.37 -3.24 -9.05
CA GLN A 101 5.66 -3.39 -10.34
C GLN A 101 4.54 -4.44 -10.29
N GLN A 102 4.55 -5.38 -9.34
CA GLN A 102 3.42 -6.30 -9.15
C GLN A 102 2.25 -5.62 -8.42
N LEU A 103 2.54 -4.68 -7.51
CA LEU A 103 1.54 -3.95 -6.74
C LEU A 103 0.80 -2.89 -7.56
N THR A 104 1.34 -2.46 -8.71
CA THR A 104 0.65 -1.52 -9.60
C THR A 104 -0.63 -2.09 -10.21
N ARG A 105 -0.81 -3.42 -10.19
CA ARG A 105 -2.04 -4.11 -10.63
C ARG A 105 -3.12 -4.17 -9.55
N LEU A 106 -2.77 -3.88 -8.29
CA LEU A 106 -3.70 -3.97 -7.16
C LEU A 106 -4.90 -3.02 -7.30
N PRO A 107 -4.75 -1.75 -7.71
CA PRO A 107 -5.89 -0.85 -7.91
C PRO A 107 -6.92 -1.42 -8.90
N GLN A 108 -6.46 -1.95 -10.03
CA GLN A 108 -7.33 -2.57 -11.03
C GLN A 108 -8.07 -3.79 -10.47
N LEU A 109 -7.39 -4.64 -9.70
CA LEU A 109 -8.01 -5.79 -9.04
C LEU A 109 -9.08 -5.37 -8.03
N VAL A 110 -8.81 -4.31 -7.25
CA VAL A 110 -9.78 -3.75 -6.31
C VAL A 110 -10.98 -3.18 -7.05
N GLU A 111 -10.76 -2.41 -8.12
CA GLU A 111 -11.84 -1.88 -8.96
C GLU A 111 -12.71 -2.99 -9.54
N TYR A 112 -12.12 -4.04 -10.13
CA TYR A 112 -12.87 -5.18 -10.64
C TYR A 112 -13.64 -5.91 -9.53
N GLN A 113 -13.03 -6.09 -8.36
CA GLN A 113 -13.68 -6.74 -7.23
C GLN A 113 -14.85 -5.92 -6.69
N VAL A 114 -14.72 -4.59 -6.63
CA VAL A 114 -15.76 -3.67 -6.20
C VAL A 114 -16.88 -3.62 -7.24
N GLN A 115 -16.56 -3.46 -8.53
CA GLN A 115 -17.55 -3.47 -9.60
C GLN A 115 -18.33 -4.78 -9.64
N GLY A 116 -17.64 -5.92 -9.54
CA GLY A 116 -18.28 -7.24 -9.49
C GLY A 116 -19.17 -7.40 -8.26
N LEU A 117 -18.77 -6.86 -7.10
CA LEU A 117 -19.61 -6.86 -5.91
C LEU A 117 -20.86 -5.98 -6.08
N ILE A 118 -20.71 -4.79 -6.66
CA ILE A 118 -21.82 -3.87 -6.91
C ILE A 118 -22.85 -4.52 -7.84
N GLN A 119 -22.40 -5.10 -8.95
CA GLN A 119 -23.29 -5.79 -9.90
C GLN A 119 -24.03 -6.97 -9.26
N LEU A 120 -23.33 -7.75 -8.43
CA LEU A 120 -23.93 -8.86 -7.69
C LEU A 120 -25.00 -8.36 -6.71
N LEU A 121 -24.68 -7.33 -5.92
CA LEU A 121 -25.62 -6.75 -4.96
C LEU A 121 -26.83 -6.13 -5.67
N GLU A 122 -26.64 -5.44 -6.79
CA GLU A 122 -27.72 -4.88 -7.61
C GLU A 122 -28.67 -5.99 -8.09
N THR A 123 -28.12 -7.06 -8.66
CA THR A 123 -28.89 -8.22 -9.16
C THR A 123 -29.74 -8.86 -8.06
N ARG A 124 -29.24 -8.88 -6.83
CA ARG A 124 -29.97 -9.43 -5.66
C ARG A 124 -30.90 -8.43 -4.98
N THR A 125 -30.66 -7.13 -5.16
CA THR A 125 -31.50 -6.09 -4.56
C THR A 125 -32.84 -5.99 -5.28
N THR A 126 -32.88 -6.15 -6.61
CA THR A 126 -34.13 -6.03 -7.38
C THR A 126 -35.23 -7.00 -6.92
N PRO A 127 -34.98 -8.31 -6.75
CA PRO A 127 -35.99 -9.25 -6.26
C PRO A 127 -36.55 -8.90 -4.88
N TRP A 128 -35.71 -8.45 -3.95
CA TRP A 128 -36.15 -8.01 -2.63
C TRP A 128 -37.00 -6.74 -2.72
N LEU A 129 -36.62 -5.80 -3.58
CA LEU A 129 -37.35 -4.55 -3.78
C LEU A 129 -38.76 -4.80 -4.35
N ASP A 130 -38.87 -5.67 -5.34
CA ASP A 130 -40.15 -6.02 -5.97
C ASP A 130 -41.12 -6.72 -4.99
N LEU A 131 -40.57 -7.31 -3.92
CA LEU A 131 -41.34 -7.98 -2.87
C LEU A 131 -41.90 -6.97 -1.85
N ILE A 132 -41.07 -6.03 -1.40
CA ILE A 132 -41.41 -5.09 -0.31
C ILE A 132 -42.10 -3.80 -0.79
N TYR A 133 -41.96 -3.44 -2.07
CA TYR A 133 -42.47 -2.17 -2.58
C TYR A 133 -43.23 -2.33 -3.89
N ARG A 134 -44.38 -1.66 -3.97
CA ARG A 134 -45.14 -1.53 -5.21
C ARG A 134 -45.35 -0.05 -5.53
N PRO A 135 -45.03 0.39 -6.75
CA PRO A 135 -45.25 1.78 -7.14
C PRO A 135 -46.75 2.08 -7.22
N HIS A 136 -47.12 3.29 -6.81
CA HIS A 136 -48.52 3.75 -6.80
C HIS A 136 -49.13 3.90 -8.20
N TYR A 137 -48.31 4.09 -9.23
CA TYR A 137 -48.75 4.18 -10.62
C TYR A 137 -47.67 3.68 -11.59
N ASN A 138 -48.12 3.24 -12.77
CA ASN A 138 -47.25 2.81 -13.86
C ASN A 138 -46.57 4.03 -14.48
N GLY A 139 -45.24 4.07 -14.48
CA GLY A 139 -44.43 5.18 -15.01
C GLY A 139 -43.75 6.05 -13.95
N GLY A 140 -43.87 5.72 -12.67
CA GLY A 140 -43.13 6.37 -11.60
C GLY A 140 -41.62 6.10 -11.64
N PRO A 141 -40.84 6.82 -10.82
CA PRO A 141 -39.39 6.63 -10.75
C PRO A 141 -39.06 5.21 -10.30
N ARG A 142 -38.12 4.54 -10.97
CA ARG A 142 -37.70 3.15 -10.71
C ARG A 142 -36.24 3.08 -10.29
N TYR A 143 -35.90 2.14 -9.41
CA TYR A 143 -34.50 1.84 -9.09
C TYR A 143 -33.71 1.41 -10.34
N LEU A 144 -32.55 2.04 -10.59
CA LEU A 144 -31.66 1.80 -11.72
C LEU A 144 -30.26 1.33 -11.32
N GLY A 145 -30.04 0.99 -10.05
CA GLY A 145 -28.76 0.48 -9.59
C GLY A 145 -28.01 1.42 -8.65
N LEU A 146 -26.82 0.97 -8.28
CA LEU A 146 -25.89 1.70 -7.41
C LEU A 146 -24.93 2.57 -8.25
N ASP A 147 -24.38 3.61 -7.64
CA ASP A 147 -23.34 4.46 -8.24
C ASP A 147 -21.94 3.91 -7.93
N PRO A 148 -21.22 3.31 -8.89
CA PRO A 148 -19.86 2.85 -8.69
C PRO A 148 -18.82 3.99 -8.74
N ALA A 149 -19.20 5.18 -9.25
CA ALA A 149 -18.27 6.29 -9.48
C ALA A 149 -18.16 7.24 -8.28
N ARG A 150 -18.98 7.05 -7.24
CA ARG A 150 -18.98 7.91 -6.06
C ARG A 150 -17.76 7.60 -5.19
N SER A 151 -16.94 8.63 -4.94
CA SER A 151 -15.75 8.52 -4.08
C SER A 151 -16.08 8.38 -2.58
N GLN A 152 -17.29 8.77 -2.17
CA GLN A 152 -17.78 8.68 -0.80
C GLN A 152 -19.19 8.07 -0.75
N GLY A 153 -19.28 6.90 -0.13
CA GLY A 153 -20.52 6.15 0.05
C GLY A 153 -21.06 5.51 -1.22
N VAL A 154 -22.22 4.87 -1.10
CA VAL A 154 -22.91 4.22 -2.22
C VAL A 154 -24.12 5.07 -2.60
N GLY A 155 -24.11 5.62 -3.81
CA GLY A 155 -25.25 6.35 -4.36
C GLY A 155 -26.31 5.39 -4.90
N LEU A 156 -27.59 5.77 -4.79
CA LEU A 156 -28.71 5.07 -5.42
C LEU A 156 -29.18 5.90 -6.61
N TYR A 157 -29.32 5.27 -7.77
CA TYR A 157 -29.89 5.93 -8.95
C TYR A 157 -31.35 5.54 -9.15
N ALA A 158 -32.13 6.53 -9.55
CA ALA A 158 -33.51 6.34 -9.97
C ALA A 158 -33.69 6.81 -11.42
N GLY A 159 -34.54 6.10 -12.14
CA GLY A 159 -34.88 6.36 -13.52
C GLY A 159 -36.31 6.85 -13.67
N LEU A 160 -36.50 7.90 -14.45
CA LEU A 160 -37.82 8.36 -14.87
C LEU A 160 -37.80 8.53 -16.40
N GLY A 161 -38.45 7.60 -17.11
CA GLY A 161 -38.38 7.53 -18.57
C GLY A 161 -36.94 7.31 -19.05
N ALA A 162 -36.41 8.25 -19.84
CA ALA A 162 -35.05 8.21 -20.37
C ALA A 162 -34.00 8.86 -19.45
N VAL A 163 -34.42 9.48 -18.34
CA VAL A 163 -33.53 10.27 -17.46
C VAL A 163 -33.11 9.45 -16.25
N ARG A 164 -31.80 9.50 -15.93
CA ARG A 164 -31.21 8.91 -14.73
C ARG A 164 -30.79 10.03 -13.76
N LEU A 165 -31.36 10.02 -12.56
CA LEU A 165 -31.16 11.03 -11.52
C LEU A 165 -30.83 10.36 -10.18
N GLN A 166 -30.33 11.14 -9.22
CA GLN A 166 -30.08 10.61 -7.89
C GLN A 166 -31.41 10.26 -7.22
N ALA A 167 -31.47 9.10 -6.55
CA ALA A 167 -32.73 8.58 -6.03
C ALA A 167 -33.45 9.54 -5.06
N HIS A 168 -32.69 10.25 -4.22
CA HIS A 168 -33.24 11.19 -3.25
C HIS A 168 -33.92 12.42 -3.88
N GLU A 169 -33.66 12.73 -5.15
CA GLU A 169 -34.25 13.88 -5.84
C GLU A 169 -35.65 13.58 -6.38
N ILE A 170 -35.93 12.32 -6.73
CA ILE A 170 -37.15 11.94 -7.45
C ILE A 170 -37.99 10.86 -6.76
N MET A 171 -37.39 10.02 -5.91
CA MET A 171 -38.11 8.94 -5.25
C MET A 171 -38.84 9.44 -4.00
N ASN A 172 -40.06 8.94 -3.79
CA ASN A 172 -40.75 9.06 -2.50
C ASN A 172 -39.89 8.41 -1.39
N SER A 173 -39.94 8.96 -0.18
CA SER A 173 -39.42 8.40 1.07
C SER A 173 -39.70 6.90 1.23
N SER A 174 -40.95 6.44 1.00
CA SER A 174 -41.28 5.01 1.11
C SER A 174 -40.51 4.16 0.09
N HIS A 175 -40.34 4.65 -1.14
CA HIS A 175 -39.55 3.97 -2.17
C HIS A 175 -38.06 3.96 -1.81
N LEU A 176 -37.53 5.09 -1.32
CA LEU A 176 -36.12 5.19 -0.90
C LEU A 176 -35.82 4.22 0.24
N ARG A 177 -36.71 4.13 1.24
CA ARG A 177 -36.60 3.17 2.34
C ARG A 177 -36.64 1.73 1.86
N ALA A 178 -37.55 1.41 0.95
CA ALA A 178 -37.59 0.09 0.34
C ALA A 178 -36.28 -0.27 -0.37
N CYS A 179 -35.72 0.64 -1.19
CA CYS A 179 -34.42 0.42 -1.83
C CYS A 179 -33.31 0.12 -0.82
N VAL A 180 -33.29 0.84 0.31
CA VAL A 180 -32.31 0.59 1.38
C VAL A 180 -32.52 -0.77 2.03
N TRP A 181 -33.76 -1.14 2.39
CA TRP A 181 -34.04 -2.44 2.99
C TRP A 181 -33.72 -3.60 2.05
N ALA A 182 -34.11 -3.50 0.77
CA ALA A 182 -33.77 -4.49 -0.25
C ALA A 182 -32.26 -4.67 -0.40
N PHE A 183 -31.50 -3.57 -0.32
CA PHE A 183 -30.03 -3.61 -0.33
C PHE A 183 -29.46 -4.27 0.94
N VAL A 184 -30.03 -3.99 2.12
CA VAL A 184 -29.60 -4.63 3.37
C VAL A 184 -29.84 -6.15 3.31
N PHE A 185 -30.98 -6.60 2.79
CA PHE A 185 -31.27 -8.03 2.63
C PHE A 185 -30.33 -8.71 1.63
N SER A 186 -30.04 -8.07 0.49
CA SER A 186 -29.09 -8.60 -0.49
C SER A 186 -27.65 -8.66 0.06
N LEU A 187 -27.26 -7.67 0.87
CA LEU A 187 -25.99 -7.65 1.57
C LEU A 187 -25.91 -8.75 2.63
N TRP A 188 -26.99 -8.98 3.38
CA TRP A 188 -27.08 -10.06 4.37
C TRP A 188 -26.84 -11.42 3.70
N GLU A 189 -27.51 -11.70 2.57
CA GLU A 189 -27.31 -12.95 1.82
C GLU A 189 -25.87 -13.12 1.39
N ARG A 190 -25.26 -12.03 0.91
CA ARG A 190 -23.87 -12.04 0.46
C ARG A 190 -22.89 -12.30 1.61
N ILE A 191 -23.11 -11.68 2.77
CA ILE A 191 -22.28 -11.89 3.96
C ILE A 191 -22.41 -13.34 4.43
N ARG A 192 -23.64 -13.88 4.48
CA ARG A 192 -23.89 -15.26 4.87
C ARG A 192 -23.22 -16.27 3.93
N GLU A 193 -23.33 -16.09 2.61
CA GLU A 193 -22.66 -16.98 1.65
C GLU A 193 -21.14 -16.96 1.78
N ARG A 194 -20.56 -15.79 2.07
CA ARG A 194 -19.10 -15.63 2.13
C ARG A 194 -18.52 -16.12 3.46
N SER A 195 -19.19 -15.84 4.57
CA SER A 195 -18.64 -15.98 5.92
C SER A 195 -19.40 -16.95 6.81
N GLY A 196 -20.63 -17.32 6.46
CA GLY A 196 -21.50 -18.21 7.24
C GLY A 196 -21.93 -17.66 8.60
N ALA A 197 -21.46 -16.47 9.00
CA ALA A 197 -21.51 -16.03 10.40
C ALA A 197 -22.78 -15.27 10.79
N LEU A 198 -23.55 -14.77 9.82
CA LEU A 198 -24.71 -13.93 10.09
C LEU A 198 -25.98 -14.77 10.04
N GLU A 199 -26.42 -15.24 11.21
CA GLU A 199 -27.61 -16.09 11.36
C GLU A 199 -28.86 -15.29 11.74
N ALA A 200 -28.71 -14.29 12.62
CA ALA A 200 -29.81 -13.49 13.13
C ALA A 200 -29.81 -12.05 12.58
N LEU A 201 -31.00 -11.49 12.39
CA LEU A 201 -31.23 -10.11 11.93
C LEU A 201 -32.28 -9.45 12.82
N GLN A 202 -31.89 -8.38 13.53
CA GLN A 202 -32.83 -7.55 14.28
C GLN A 202 -33.28 -6.37 13.42
N LEU A 203 -34.60 -6.20 13.30
CA LEU A 203 -35.25 -5.13 12.56
C LEU A 203 -36.02 -4.26 13.53
N ASP A 204 -35.54 -3.03 13.71
CA ASP A 204 -36.16 -2.05 14.62
C ASP A 204 -37.03 -1.07 13.84
N ASP A 205 -38.34 -1.13 14.11
CA ASP A 205 -39.40 -0.40 13.41
C ASP A 205 -39.20 -0.32 11.88
N PRO A 206 -39.07 -1.46 11.18
CA PRO A 206 -38.70 -1.50 9.77
C PRO A 206 -39.73 -0.83 8.84
N GLN A 207 -40.97 -0.71 9.29
CA GLN A 207 -42.08 -0.04 8.61
C GLN A 207 -42.03 1.49 8.66
N THR A 208 -41.11 2.07 9.41
CA THR A 208 -41.05 3.54 9.57
C THR A 208 -40.79 4.22 8.22
N PHE A 209 -41.59 5.26 7.92
CA PHE A 209 -41.64 5.97 6.63
C PHE A 209 -42.16 5.17 5.42
N PHE A 210 -42.78 4.02 5.64
CA PHE A 210 -43.55 3.35 4.59
C PHE A 210 -44.98 3.90 4.51
N ASP A 211 -45.50 3.98 3.28
CA ASP A 211 -46.92 4.22 3.05
C ASP A 211 -47.73 2.96 3.44
N PRO A 212 -49.00 3.07 3.88
CA PRO A 212 -49.74 1.94 4.45
C PRO A 212 -49.76 0.67 3.60
N ILE A 213 -49.92 0.81 2.27
CA ILE A 213 -49.92 -0.31 1.33
C ILE A 213 -48.55 -1.02 1.30
N ASN A 214 -47.46 -0.26 1.36
CA ASN A 214 -46.12 -0.83 1.35
C ASN A 214 -45.71 -1.38 2.72
N THR A 215 -46.28 -0.87 3.82
CA THR A 215 -46.19 -1.49 5.14
C THR A 215 -46.78 -2.90 5.14
N GLU A 216 -47.92 -3.10 4.49
CA GLU A 216 -48.51 -4.44 4.30
C GLU A 216 -47.64 -5.35 3.41
N ASN A 217 -47.07 -4.80 2.33
CA ASN A 217 -46.13 -5.56 1.47
C ASN A 217 -44.87 -5.97 2.23
N LEU A 218 -44.33 -5.09 3.07
CA LEU A 218 -43.20 -5.39 3.95
C LEU A 218 -43.55 -6.48 4.97
N ALA A 219 -44.74 -6.42 5.57
CA ALA A 219 -45.21 -7.48 6.47
C ALA A 219 -45.35 -8.83 5.74
N ALA A 220 -45.86 -8.81 4.50
CA ALA A 220 -45.96 -9.98 3.63
C ALA A 220 -44.60 -10.52 3.16
N ALA A 221 -43.53 -9.72 3.25
CA ALA A 221 -42.16 -10.14 2.97
C ALA A 221 -41.52 -10.96 4.07
N VAL A 222 -41.99 -10.82 5.32
CA VAL A 222 -41.39 -11.49 6.47
C VAL A 222 -41.28 -13.01 6.32
N PRO A 223 -42.30 -13.74 5.85
CA PRO A 223 -42.16 -15.18 5.60
C PRO A 223 -41.10 -15.52 4.55
N ALA A 224 -40.90 -14.67 3.53
CA ALA A 224 -39.87 -14.88 2.51
C ALA A 224 -38.46 -14.69 3.09
N LEU A 225 -38.27 -13.73 4.00
CA LEU A 225 -37.02 -13.53 4.73
C LEU A 225 -36.69 -14.74 5.63
N VAL A 226 -37.69 -15.30 6.34
CA VAL A 226 -37.52 -16.53 7.13
C VAL A 226 -37.19 -17.72 6.22
N LYS A 227 -37.84 -17.83 5.06
CA LYS A 227 -37.55 -18.87 4.05
C LYS A 227 -36.15 -18.76 3.45
N ALA A 228 -35.61 -17.55 3.33
CA ALA A 228 -34.21 -17.32 2.95
C ALA A 228 -33.22 -17.79 4.04
N GLY A 229 -33.72 -18.18 5.22
CA GLY A 229 -32.94 -18.70 6.34
C GLY A 229 -32.44 -17.62 7.29
N MET A 230 -33.09 -16.45 7.33
CA MET A 230 -32.84 -15.41 8.31
C MET A 230 -33.57 -15.74 9.62
N ALA A 231 -32.86 -15.72 10.76
CA ALA A 231 -33.50 -15.71 12.08
C ALA A 231 -33.83 -14.26 12.45
N ILE A 232 -35.08 -13.84 12.24
CA ILE A 232 -35.46 -12.42 12.33
C ILE A 232 -36.07 -12.12 13.69
N ILE A 233 -35.63 -11.01 14.28
CA ILE A 233 -36.23 -10.39 15.46
C ILE A 233 -36.79 -9.05 15.01
N ILE A 234 -38.10 -8.83 15.09
CA ILE A 234 -38.72 -7.56 14.74
C ILE A 234 -39.16 -6.86 16.02
N THR A 235 -38.70 -5.64 16.26
CA THR A 235 -39.18 -4.75 17.32
C THR A 235 -40.05 -3.66 16.69
N SER A 236 -41.27 -3.47 17.19
CA SER A 236 -42.11 -2.37 16.72
C SER A 236 -43.19 -1.96 17.71
N ASN A 237 -43.55 -0.67 17.69
CA ASN A 237 -44.71 -0.09 18.39
C ASN A 237 -45.96 0.01 17.47
N ASP A 238 -45.85 -0.25 16.16
CA ASP A 238 -46.99 -0.16 15.25
C ASP A 238 -47.86 -1.44 15.33
N ASN A 239 -48.95 -1.33 16.09
CA ASN A 239 -49.94 -2.41 16.26
C ASN A 239 -50.50 -2.94 14.93
N ARG A 240 -50.65 -2.08 13.90
CA ARG A 240 -51.18 -2.51 12.59
C ARG A 240 -50.15 -3.34 11.84
N PHE A 241 -48.89 -2.91 11.88
CA PHE A 241 -47.80 -3.66 11.27
C PHE A 241 -47.58 -5.01 11.95
N ILE A 242 -47.56 -5.04 13.28
CA ILE A 242 -47.45 -6.28 14.07
C ILE A 242 -48.60 -7.25 13.75
N ALA A 243 -49.84 -6.75 13.68
CA ALA A 243 -50.99 -7.55 13.29
C ALA A 243 -50.88 -8.08 11.85
N ALA A 244 -50.40 -7.26 10.91
CA ALA A 244 -50.17 -7.66 9.54
C ALA A 244 -49.09 -8.75 9.44
N VAL A 245 -47.99 -8.64 10.17
CA VAL A 245 -46.95 -9.69 10.22
C VAL A 245 -47.52 -10.99 10.77
N LYS A 246 -48.28 -10.91 11.87
CA LYS A 246 -48.93 -12.08 12.50
C LYS A 246 -49.91 -12.80 11.55
N ASP A 247 -50.65 -12.06 10.74
CA ASP A 247 -51.58 -12.62 9.74
C ASP A 247 -50.84 -13.42 8.64
N LYS A 248 -49.62 -13.00 8.29
CA LYS A 248 -48.81 -13.65 7.24
C LYS A 248 -47.97 -14.82 7.74
N LEU A 249 -47.83 -14.98 9.06
CA LEU A 249 -47.12 -16.09 9.66
C LEU A 249 -48.03 -17.32 9.86
N PRO A 250 -47.47 -18.55 9.79
CA PRO A 250 -48.24 -19.76 10.08
C PRO A 250 -48.82 -19.72 11.50
N ARG A 251 -49.93 -20.41 11.76
CA ARG A 251 -50.58 -20.38 13.07
C ARG A 251 -49.62 -20.86 14.17
N SER A 252 -49.44 -20.03 15.20
CA SER A 252 -48.60 -20.32 16.38
C SER A 252 -49.09 -21.53 17.19
N SER A 253 -50.37 -21.90 17.07
CA SER A 253 -50.97 -23.07 17.74
C SER A 253 -50.61 -24.43 17.11
N SER A 254 -49.66 -24.47 16.18
CA SER A 254 -49.12 -25.73 15.65
C SER A 254 -48.25 -26.42 16.71
N ALA A 255 -48.17 -27.76 16.66
CA ALA A 255 -47.47 -28.56 17.67
C ALA A 255 -45.97 -28.20 17.84
N ILE A 256 -45.38 -27.48 16.87
CA ILE A 256 -44.02 -26.93 16.94
C ILE A 256 -44.11 -25.48 16.42
N PRO A 257 -44.19 -24.47 17.30
CA PRO A 257 -44.26 -23.08 16.87
C PRO A 257 -42.96 -22.68 16.18
N SER A 258 -43.06 -22.25 14.91
CA SER A 258 -41.92 -21.73 14.13
C SER A 258 -41.57 -20.28 14.45
N TRP A 259 -42.37 -19.62 15.30
CA TRP A 259 -42.20 -18.24 15.71
C TRP A 259 -42.83 -17.97 17.07
N THR A 260 -42.34 -16.92 17.73
CA THR A 260 -42.76 -16.51 19.08
C THR A 260 -43.08 -15.01 19.07
N MET A 261 -44.15 -14.62 19.76
CA MET A 261 -44.49 -13.22 20.01
C MET A 261 -44.20 -12.89 21.46
N LEU A 262 -43.50 -11.79 21.71
CA LEU A 262 -43.29 -11.20 23.02
C LEU A 262 -43.97 -9.84 23.02
N GLN A 263 -45.01 -9.69 23.85
CA GLN A 263 -45.62 -8.40 24.12
C GLN A 263 -45.04 -7.87 25.41
N ILE A 264 -44.34 -6.74 25.33
CA ILE A 264 -43.77 -6.02 26.45
C ILE A 264 -44.70 -4.84 26.70
N ALA A 265 -45.61 -4.99 27.66
CA ALA A 265 -46.37 -3.87 28.19
C ALA A 265 -45.51 -3.12 29.21
N ASP A 266 -45.69 -1.80 29.31
CA ASP A 266 -45.05 -0.96 30.31
C ASP A 266 -45.45 -1.38 31.73
N PHE A 267 -44.72 -2.36 32.28
CA PHE A 267 -44.68 -2.64 33.71
C PHE A 267 -43.31 -2.22 34.24
N PHE A 268 -43.19 -0.94 34.59
CA PHE A 268 -42.18 -0.48 35.55
C PHE A 268 -42.53 -1.00 36.95
N ALA A 269 -42.45 -2.32 37.15
CA ALA A 269 -42.44 -2.96 38.46
C ALA A 269 -41.80 -4.36 38.36
N ASN A 270 -40.47 -4.40 38.45
CA ASN A 270 -39.69 -5.55 38.89
C ASN A 270 -39.98 -6.90 38.19
N GLY A 271 -39.47 -7.09 36.98
CA GLY A 271 -39.45 -8.41 36.36
C GLY A 271 -38.38 -8.54 35.29
N VAL A 272 -37.36 -9.36 35.54
CA VAL A 272 -36.41 -9.79 34.50
C VAL A 272 -37.16 -10.75 33.57
N PHE A 273 -37.34 -10.36 32.31
CA PHE A 273 -37.90 -11.24 31.28
C PHE A 273 -36.77 -11.96 30.54
N ALA A 274 -36.70 -13.28 30.69
CA ALA A 274 -35.85 -14.15 29.88
C ALA A 274 -36.76 -15.03 29.01
N ALA A 275 -36.77 -14.78 27.70
CA ALA A 275 -37.41 -15.67 26.73
C ALA A 275 -36.33 -16.57 26.13
N ALA A 276 -36.33 -17.86 26.49
CA ALA A 276 -35.51 -18.87 25.84
C ALA A 276 -36.19 -19.27 24.51
N THR A 277 -35.53 -19.02 23.39
CA THR A 277 -35.98 -19.48 22.07
C THR A 277 -34.99 -20.51 21.52
N ASN A 278 -35.49 -21.50 20.80
CA ASN A 278 -34.65 -22.49 20.12
C ASN A 278 -34.05 -21.86 18.86
N ALA A 279 -32.82 -22.28 18.51
CA ALA A 279 -32.14 -21.82 17.31
C ALA A 279 -33.02 -22.02 16.06
N GLY A 280 -33.30 -20.93 15.34
CA GLY A 280 -34.13 -20.92 14.12
C GLY A 280 -35.55 -20.34 14.25
N GLN A 281 -35.91 -19.73 15.37
CA GLN A 281 -37.24 -19.12 15.57
C GLN A 281 -37.28 -17.62 15.26
N PHE A 282 -38.35 -17.18 14.59
CA PHE A 282 -38.71 -15.76 14.40
C PHE A 282 -39.28 -15.18 15.69
N VAL A 283 -38.79 -14.03 16.15
CA VAL A 283 -39.27 -13.37 17.37
C VAL A 283 -39.88 -12.01 17.03
N LEU A 284 -41.17 -11.87 17.31
CA LEU A 284 -41.89 -10.61 17.19
C LEU A 284 -41.97 -9.95 18.56
N MET A 285 -41.25 -8.85 18.75
CA MET A 285 -41.31 -8.04 19.96
C MET A 285 -42.19 -6.82 19.72
N GLN A 286 -43.26 -6.72 20.48
CA GLN A 286 -44.16 -5.58 20.48
C GLN A 286 -43.97 -4.81 21.78
N PHE A 287 -43.69 -3.51 21.67
CA PHE A 287 -43.81 -2.59 22.80
C PHE A 287 -45.22 -2.00 22.76
N VAL A 288 -45.92 -1.99 23.90
CA VAL A 288 -47.27 -1.42 24.03
C VAL A 288 -47.17 -0.16 24.89
N ASP A 289 -47.30 1.00 24.27
CA ASP A 289 -47.49 2.26 24.98
C ASP A 289 -48.96 2.38 25.42
N ASP A 290 -49.24 2.26 26.71
CA ASP A 290 -50.51 2.71 27.30
C ASP A 290 -50.50 4.24 27.40
N PHE A 291 -50.71 4.93 26.28
CA PHE A 291 -51.03 6.35 26.29
C PHE A 291 -52.55 6.50 26.38
N ASP A 292 -53.09 6.33 27.59
CA ASP A 292 -54.44 6.79 27.91
C ASP A 292 -54.48 8.31 27.78
N ALA A 293 -55.18 8.77 26.75
CA ALA A 293 -55.50 10.17 26.55
C ALA A 293 -56.44 10.64 27.69
N GLY A 294 -55.89 11.45 28.59
CA GLY A 294 -56.65 12.39 29.42
C GLY A 294 -56.94 13.66 28.66
#